data_AF-A0A7S3H832-F1
#
_entry.id   AF-A0A7S3H832-F1
#
_cell.length_a   1.000
_cell.length_b   1.000
_cell.length_c   1.000
_cell.angle_alpha   90.00
_cell.angle_beta   90.00
_cell.angle_gamma   90.00
#
_symmetry.space_group_name_H-M   'P 1'
#
loop_
_entity.id
_entity.type
_entity.pdbx_description
1 polymer ?
#
loop_
_entity_poly.entity_id
_entity_poly.type
_entity_poly.pdbx_seq_one_letter_code
_entity_poly.pdbx_strand_id
1 'polypeptide(L)'
;GVNDAPALKRADVGIAVQGSTDAARAAADIVLTQPGLGTIVHGILIARCIFVRIRNFITYRIAATLQLLLFFFIAIFAFRPSEYEPEEMDSHTWPEFFHMPVIMLMLITLLNDGTLIAIGYDNVIPPATPAVWNLRVLFVIGTVLAVVACASSLLLLCFSLNSWKEGSFYGLIGIGGVSYGQITTSIFLKVAVSDFLTLFSARAGENWFWTSRPAPILLAAGALALSTSTLVACFWPNSRPDGIPTLGLERSAPYILPVFIWVYCLVWWVIQDAAKVYTYKFLKHFNVFQYNDTGMVPNHPSHQMLLDAQHAHKNAFSVSKVNTHVHFGNPGNIASGQLFDTHASPTHHSRKVYEQQASENLSPNGIYHGSEAHKFVSASALGGVSTSTGTAAGSSGKPRKQYAYSNGVHNGNGGPPILPYPANTHTAPDVALKKGE
;
A
#
# COMPACT_ATOMS: atom_id res chain seq x y z
N GLY A 1 -26.08 7.97 -21.81
CA GLY A 1 -27.50 8.35 -21.69
C GLY A 1 -28.26 7.34 -20.85
N VAL A 2 -29.59 7.45 -20.74
CA VAL A 2 -30.42 6.55 -19.91
C VAL A 2 -30.21 5.07 -20.26
N ASN A 3 -30.01 4.78 -21.55
CA ASN A 3 -29.76 3.43 -22.07
C ASN A 3 -28.45 2.81 -21.55
N ASP A 4 -27.49 3.62 -21.09
CA ASP A 4 -26.22 3.12 -20.56
C ASP A 4 -26.34 2.70 -19.09
N ALA A 5 -27.45 3.03 -18.40
CA ALA A 5 -27.60 2.77 -16.97
C ALA A 5 -27.42 1.28 -16.59
N PRO A 6 -27.99 0.29 -17.33
CA PRO A 6 -27.74 -1.12 -17.03
C PRO A 6 -26.28 -1.54 -17.25
N ALA A 7 -25.62 -0.98 -18.28
CA ALA A 7 -24.22 -1.29 -18.59
C ALA A 7 -23.27 -0.68 -17.54
N LEU A 8 -23.48 0.59 -17.18
CA LEU A 8 -22.76 1.29 -16.12
C LEU A 8 -22.90 0.55 -14.79
N LYS A 9 -24.10 0.05 -14.47
CA LYS A 9 -24.34 -0.68 -13.23
C LYS A 9 -23.72 -2.07 -13.21
N ARG A 10 -23.53 -2.71 -14.37
CA ARG A 10 -22.93 -4.04 -14.50
C ARG A 10 -21.40 -3.98 -14.60
N ALA A 11 -20.83 -2.86 -15.04
CA ALA A 11 -19.39 -2.67 -15.11
C ALA A 11 -18.76 -2.72 -13.71
N ASP A 12 -17.50 -3.18 -13.61
CA ASP A 12 -16.75 -3.13 -12.35
C ASP A 12 -16.53 -1.69 -11.88
N VAL A 13 -16.44 -0.76 -12.84
CA VAL A 13 -16.41 0.69 -12.61
C VAL A 13 -17.22 1.38 -13.71
N GLY A 14 -18.42 1.84 -13.39
CA GLY A 14 -19.23 2.68 -14.29
C GLY A 14 -18.78 4.14 -14.25
N ILE A 15 -18.46 4.74 -15.41
CA ILE A 15 -18.04 6.15 -15.52
C ILE A 15 -19.06 6.94 -16.34
N ALA A 16 -19.73 7.89 -15.71
CA ALA A 16 -20.61 8.84 -16.38
C ALA A 16 -19.84 10.11 -16.77
N VAL A 17 -19.90 10.49 -18.03
CA VAL A 17 -19.25 11.70 -18.56
C VAL A 17 -20.00 12.98 -18.17
N GLN A 18 -19.31 14.12 -18.23
CA GLN A 18 -19.92 15.44 -18.05
C GLN A 18 -21.05 15.63 -19.08
N GLY A 19 -22.22 16.09 -18.65
CA GLY A 19 -23.40 16.25 -19.50
C GLY A 19 -24.23 14.97 -19.71
N SER A 20 -23.89 13.87 -19.01
CA SER A 20 -24.73 12.68 -18.99
C SER A 20 -26.07 12.90 -18.28
N THR A 21 -27.09 12.15 -18.72
CA THR A 21 -28.43 12.14 -18.12
C THR A 21 -28.38 11.74 -16.65
N ASP A 22 -29.29 12.27 -15.82
CA ASP A 22 -29.36 11.96 -14.38
C ASP A 22 -29.45 10.47 -14.09
N ALA A 23 -30.19 9.72 -14.90
CA ALA A 23 -30.26 8.26 -14.78
C ALA A 23 -28.89 7.58 -14.96
N ALA A 24 -28.06 8.07 -15.87
CA ALA A 24 -26.70 7.54 -16.08
C ALA A 24 -25.76 7.95 -14.94
N ARG A 25 -25.88 9.18 -14.43
CA ARG A 25 -25.11 9.65 -13.26
C ARG A 25 -25.45 8.86 -12.00
N ALA A 26 -26.73 8.56 -11.80
CA ALA A 26 -27.20 7.75 -10.67
C ALA A 26 -26.78 6.27 -10.78
N ALA A 27 -26.56 5.76 -11.99
CA ALA A 27 -26.13 4.39 -12.23
C ALA A 27 -24.60 4.19 -12.17
N ALA A 28 -23.81 5.25 -12.36
CA ALA A 28 -22.35 5.19 -12.39
C ALA A 28 -21.71 5.28 -10.99
N ASP A 29 -20.49 4.73 -10.87
CA ASP A 29 -19.67 4.82 -9.65
C ASP A 29 -18.85 6.12 -9.61
N ILE A 30 -18.49 6.64 -10.79
CA ILE A 30 -17.71 7.87 -10.95
C ILE A 30 -18.43 8.79 -11.94
N VAL A 31 -18.58 10.06 -11.57
CA VAL A 31 -19.11 11.11 -12.44
C VAL A 31 -18.02 12.12 -12.75
N LEU A 32 -17.70 12.29 -14.03
CA LEU A 32 -16.70 13.26 -14.47
C LEU A 32 -17.29 14.66 -14.45
N THR A 33 -16.62 15.58 -13.76
CA THR A 33 -16.98 17.00 -13.72
C THR A 33 -16.42 17.78 -14.91
N GLN A 34 -15.47 17.20 -15.63
CA GLN A 34 -14.84 17.74 -16.84
C GLN A 34 -15.06 16.78 -18.01
N PRO A 35 -15.26 17.30 -19.24
CA PRO A 35 -15.38 16.48 -20.43
C PRO A 35 -14.00 15.95 -20.87
N GLY A 36 -14.03 14.85 -21.64
CA GLY A 36 -12.86 14.32 -22.34
C GLY A 36 -12.25 13.05 -21.75
N LEU A 37 -11.65 12.25 -22.63
CA LEU A 37 -10.99 10.98 -22.26
C LEU A 37 -9.76 11.20 -21.38
N GLY A 38 -9.10 12.37 -21.48
CA GLY A 38 -7.93 12.72 -20.68
C GLY A 38 -8.19 12.67 -19.16
N THR A 39 -9.38 13.05 -18.71
CA THR A 39 -9.77 13.00 -17.29
C THR A 39 -9.83 11.55 -16.78
N ILE A 40 -10.25 10.60 -17.62
CA ILE A 40 -10.26 9.17 -17.29
C ILE A 40 -8.83 8.66 -17.16
N VAL A 41 -7.95 8.98 -18.11
CA VAL A 41 -6.54 8.59 -18.07
C VAL A 41 -5.85 9.14 -16.81
N HIS A 42 -6.10 10.40 -16.48
CA HIS A 42 -5.56 11.02 -15.27
C HIS A 42 -6.07 10.35 -13.99
N GLY A 43 -7.37 10.04 -13.93
CA GLY A 43 -7.97 9.30 -12.82
C GLY A 43 -7.35 7.92 -12.62
N ILE A 44 -7.11 7.18 -13.71
CA ILE A 44 -6.44 5.87 -13.67
C ILE A 44 -5.00 6.00 -13.14
N LEU A 45 -4.25 7.03 -13.56
CA LEU A 45 -2.89 7.27 -13.05
C LEU A 45 -2.88 7.55 -11.55
N ILE A 46 -3.79 8.41 -11.06
CA ILE A 46 -3.93 8.69 -9.62
C ILE A 46 -4.32 7.41 -8.86
N ALA A 47 -5.28 6.64 -9.37
CA ALA A 47 -5.71 5.39 -8.74
C ALA A 47 -4.55 4.40 -8.60
N ARG A 48 -3.69 4.28 -9.62
CA ARG A 48 -2.46 3.46 -9.56
C ARG A 48 -1.47 3.96 -8.51
N CYS A 49 -1.29 5.27 -8.37
CA CYS A 49 -0.45 5.83 -7.30
C CYS A 49 -1.02 5.48 -5.92
N ILE A 50 -2.32 5.69 -5.70
CA ILE A 50 -2.99 5.36 -4.43
C ILE A 50 -2.85 3.86 -4.12
N PHE A 51 -3.04 2.99 -5.12
CA PHE A 51 -2.88 1.56 -4.95
C PHE A 51 -1.49 1.17 -4.42
N VAL A 52 -0.42 1.76 -4.96
CA VAL A 52 0.94 1.51 -4.47
C VAL A 52 1.12 2.03 -3.04
N ARG A 53 0.56 3.20 -2.69
CA ARG A 53 0.60 3.71 -1.31
C ARG A 53 -0.07 2.75 -0.33
N ILE A 54 -1.25 2.23 -0.68
CA ILE A 54 -1.97 1.28 0.17
C ILE A 54 -1.17 -0.02 0.32
N ARG A 55 -0.55 -0.52 -0.76
CA ARG A 55 0.31 -1.71 -0.69
C ARG A 55 1.50 -1.52 0.26
N ASN A 56 2.17 -0.37 0.16
CA ASN A 56 3.28 -0.02 1.06
C ASN A 56 2.80 0.11 2.52
N PHE A 57 1.66 0.77 2.74
CA PHE A 57 1.02 0.90 4.05
C PHE A 57 0.69 -0.46 4.67
N ILE A 58 0.09 -1.38 3.91
CA ILE A 58 -0.27 -2.71 4.43
C ILE A 58 1.00 -3.51 4.75
N THR A 59 2.02 -3.48 3.89
CA THR A 59 3.31 -4.15 4.15
C THR A 59 3.90 -3.67 5.48
N TYR A 60 3.90 -2.36 5.68
CA TYR A 60 4.35 -1.73 6.90
C TYR A 60 3.51 -2.17 8.12
N ARG A 61 2.18 -2.09 8.04
CA ARG A 61 1.28 -2.46 9.15
C ARG A 61 1.41 -3.93 9.54
N ILE A 62 1.61 -4.83 8.58
CA ILE A 62 1.89 -6.25 8.86
C ILE A 62 3.23 -6.38 9.60
N ALA A 63 4.27 -5.68 9.14
CA ALA A 63 5.59 -5.74 9.75
C ALA A 63 5.57 -5.26 11.21
N ALA A 64 5.00 -4.07 11.46
CA ALA A 64 4.96 -3.45 12.79
C ALA A 64 4.13 -4.27 13.79
N THR A 65 2.99 -4.81 13.37
CA THR A 65 2.13 -5.61 14.28
C THR A 65 2.77 -6.94 14.64
N LEU A 66 3.32 -7.66 13.66
CA LEU A 66 4.01 -8.93 13.91
C LEU A 66 5.30 -8.74 14.72
N GLN A 67 6.06 -7.67 14.47
CA GLN A 67 7.26 -7.37 15.24
C GLN A 67 6.95 -7.21 16.73
N LEU A 68 5.98 -6.36 17.08
CA LEU A 68 5.59 -6.12 18.47
C LEU A 68 5.06 -7.39 19.14
N LEU A 69 4.14 -8.09 18.47
CA LEU A 69 3.51 -9.30 18.99
C LEU A 69 4.55 -10.40 19.24
N LEU A 70 5.39 -10.70 18.24
CA LEU A 70 6.41 -11.74 18.35
C LEU A 70 7.49 -11.36 19.36
N PHE A 71 7.88 -10.08 19.43
CA PHE A 71 8.85 -9.60 20.40
C PHE A 71 8.37 -9.87 21.82
N PHE A 72 7.17 -9.42 22.19
CA PHE A 72 6.66 -9.63 23.55
C PHE A 72 6.40 -11.09 23.85
N PHE A 73 5.84 -11.83 22.90
CA PHE A 73 5.59 -13.25 23.06
C PHE A 73 6.90 -13.99 23.36
N ILE A 74 7.95 -13.78 22.57
CA ILE A 74 9.25 -14.45 22.78
C ILE A 74 9.95 -13.91 24.03
N ALA A 75 9.90 -12.60 24.28
CA ALA A 75 10.54 -11.99 25.44
C ALA A 75 10.05 -12.57 26.77
N ILE A 76 8.74 -12.77 26.91
CA ILE A 76 8.14 -13.34 28.13
C ILE A 76 8.60 -14.78 28.37
N PHE A 77 8.69 -15.61 27.33
CA PHE A 77 9.04 -17.04 27.51
C PHE A 77 10.55 -17.31 27.55
N ALA A 78 11.35 -16.55 26.80
CA ALA A 78 12.77 -16.83 26.62
C ALA A 78 13.68 -16.05 27.57
N PHE A 79 13.23 -14.90 28.10
CA PHE A 79 14.05 -14.03 28.94
C PHE A 79 13.39 -13.83 30.30
N ARG A 80 14.08 -14.29 31.35
CA ARG A 80 13.70 -14.07 32.75
C ARG A 80 14.67 -13.09 33.39
N PRO A 81 14.31 -11.79 33.51
CA PRO A 81 15.25 -10.78 34.02
C PRO A 81 15.82 -11.11 35.40
N SER A 82 15.07 -11.79 36.27
CA SER A 82 15.54 -12.26 37.58
C SER A 82 16.79 -13.14 37.54
N GLU A 83 17.07 -13.83 36.42
CA GLU A 83 18.28 -14.67 36.27
C GLU A 83 19.54 -13.86 35.92
N TYR A 84 19.37 -12.59 35.56
CA TYR A 84 20.44 -11.69 35.13
C TYR A 84 20.73 -10.57 36.14
N GLU A 85 20.08 -10.63 37.32
CA GLU A 85 20.25 -9.65 38.38
C GLU A 85 21.67 -9.70 38.95
N PRO A 86 22.36 -8.55 39.09
CA PRO A 86 23.69 -8.52 39.70
C PRO A 86 23.61 -8.78 41.22
N GLU A 87 24.51 -9.63 41.73
CA GLU A 87 24.53 -10.10 43.14
C GLU A 87 24.70 -8.96 44.18
N GLU A 88 25.21 -7.79 43.78
CA GLU A 88 25.58 -6.69 44.68
C GLU A 88 24.52 -5.57 44.81
N MET A 89 23.32 -5.72 44.23
CA MET A 89 22.32 -4.64 44.18
C MET A 89 21.18 -4.82 45.20
N ASP A 90 21.45 -4.55 46.48
CA ASP A 90 20.57 -4.78 47.67
C ASP A 90 19.19 -4.06 47.73
N SER A 91 18.67 -3.45 46.65
CA SER A 91 17.44 -2.63 46.77
C SER A 91 16.34 -2.86 45.74
N HIS A 92 16.58 -3.53 44.61
CA HIS A 92 15.58 -3.63 43.52
C HIS A 92 15.58 -5.00 42.84
N THR A 93 14.65 -5.87 43.24
CA THR A 93 14.42 -7.16 42.57
C THR A 93 13.96 -6.97 41.14
N TRP A 94 14.64 -7.62 40.19
CA TRP A 94 14.22 -7.62 38.79
C TRP A 94 12.98 -8.53 38.64
N PRO A 95 12.01 -8.18 37.78
CA PRO A 95 10.82 -8.99 37.62
C PRO A 95 11.13 -10.34 36.98
N GLU A 96 10.33 -11.37 37.29
CA GLU A 96 10.49 -12.71 36.73
C GLU A 96 10.28 -12.74 35.20
N PHE A 97 9.33 -11.94 34.70
CA PHE A 97 9.01 -11.84 33.27
C PHE A 97 9.26 -10.44 32.73
N PHE A 98 9.86 -10.35 31.55
CA PHE A 98 9.98 -9.07 30.86
C PHE A 98 8.62 -8.56 30.40
N HIS A 99 8.26 -7.37 30.86
CA HIS A 99 7.06 -6.65 30.44
C HIS A 99 7.34 -5.14 30.43
N MET A 100 6.64 -4.41 29.56
CA MET A 100 6.74 -2.95 29.45
C MET A 100 5.47 -2.27 29.95
N PRO A 101 5.59 -1.06 30.53
CA PRO A 101 4.41 -0.29 30.94
C PRO A 101 3.51 0.04 29.76
N VAL A 102 2.20 0.06 30.02
CA VAL A 102 1.19 0.30 28.97
C VAL A 102 1.36 1.69 28.36
N ILE A 103 1.75 2.69 29.15
CA ILE A 103 1.99 4.06 28.66
C ILE A 103 3.09 4.13 27.60
N MET A 104 4.16 3.33 27.70
CA MET A 104 5.23 3.30 26.71
C MET A 104 4.74 2.66 25.40
N LEU A 105 3.94 1.59 25.48
CA LEU A 105 3.29 0.98 24.33
C LEU A 105 2.32 1.96 23.65
N MET A 106 1.51 2.65 24.44
CA MET A 106 0.61 3.68 23.94
C MET A 106 1.38 4.79 23.23
N LEU A 107 2.49 5.28 23.79
CA LEU A 107 3.32 6.30 23.17
C LEU A 107 3.90 5.84 21.83
N ILE A 108 4.37 4.58 21.73
CA ILE A 108 4.82 3.99 20.46
C ILE A 108 3.67 4.05 19.43
N THR A 109 2.49 3.55 19.80
CA THR A 109 1.34 3.49 18.87
C THR A 109 0.84 4.87 18.45
N LEU A 110 0.78 5.82 19.39
CA LEU A 110 0.33 7.19 19.13
C LEU A 110 1.26 7.94 18.18
N LEU A 111 2.57 7.89 18.45
CA LEU A 111 3.58 8.54 17.61
C LEU A 111 3.62 7.92 16.22
N ASN A 112 3.46 6.60 16.16
CA ASN A 112 3.41 5.88 14.89
C ASN A 112 2.19 6.31 14.05
N ASP A 113 0.98 6.29 14.60
CA ASP A 113 -0.25 6.60 13.88
C ASP A 113 -0.24 8.02 13.25
N GLY A 114 0.39 9.00 13.92
CA GLY A 114 0.60 10.33 13.35
C GLY A 114 1.41 10.31 12.05
N THR A 115 2.45 9.47 11.97
CA THR A 115 3.26 9.32 10.76
C THR A 115 2.56 8.54 9.65
N LEU A 116 1.58 7.69 10.01
CA LEU A 116 0.87 6.86 9.03
C LEU A 116 -0.05 7.68 8.13
N ILE A 117 -0.59 8.78 8.64
CA ILE A 117 -1.38 9.72 7.84
C ILE A 117 -0.53 10.31 6.71
N ALA A 118 0.77 10.54 6.95
CA ALA A 118 1.68 11.09 5.95
C ALA A 118 1.97 10.11 4.79
N ILE A 119 1.81 8.80 4.97
CA ILE A 119 2.00 7.78 3.91
C ILE A 119 1.01 8.00 2.76
N GLY A 120 -0.20 8.50 3.05
CA GLY A 120 -1.22 8.79 2.04
C GLY A 120 -0.78 9.83 1.00
N TYR A 121 0.20 10.68 1.36
CA TYR A 121 0.74 11.77 0.52
C TYR A 121 2.13 11.45 -0.03
N ASP A 122 2.60 10.22 0.12
CA ASP A 122 3.97 9.86 -0.24
C ASP A 122 4.22 9.83 -1.76
N ASN A 123 5.47 10.03 -2.16
CA ASN A 123 5.88 10.00 -3.56
C ASN A 123 5.99 8.54 -4.04
N VAL A 124 5.26 8.23 -5.11
CA VAL A 124 5.20 6.90 -5.74
C VAL A 124 5.12 7.03 -7.24
N ILE A 125 5.77 6.07 -7.92
CA ILE A 125 5.75 5.96 -9.37
C ILE A 125 4.64 4.97 -9.73
N PRO A 126 3.64 5.36 -10.53
CA PRO A 126 2.57 4.46 -10.91
C PRO A 126 3.10 3.32 -11.80
N PRO A 127 2.69 2.06 -11.58
CA PRO A 127 3.05 0.97 -12.47
C PRO A 127 2.48 1.18 -13.88
N ALA A 128 3.23 0.73 -14.90
CA ALA A 128 2.83 0.81 -16.30
C ALA A 128 1.66 -0.13 -16.64
N THR A 129 1.61 -1.29 -15.99
CA THR A 129 0.53 -2.28 -16.13
C THR A 129 -0.51 -2.14 -15.01
N PRO A 130 -1.76 -2.58 -15.24
CA PRO A 130 -2.75 -2.70 -14.17
C PRO A 130 -2.22 -3.61 -13.06
N ALA A 131 -2.24 -3.14 -11.82
CA ALA A 131 -1.77 -3.94 -10.69
C ALA A 131 -2.91 -4.82 -10.14
N VAL A 132 -2.58 -6.05 -9.76
CA VAL A 132 -3.49 -6.97 -9.07
C VAL A 132 -3.03 -7.17 -7.64
N TRP A 133 -3.96 -7.33 -6.71
CA TRP A 133 -3.67 -7.61 -5.31
C TRP A 133 -3.07 -9.01 -5.14
N ASN A 134 -1.81 -9.08 -4.73
CA ASN A 134 -1.21 -10.31 -4.21
C ASN A 134 -0.95 -10.20 -2.71
N LEU A 135 -2.00 -10.47 -1.92
CA LEU A 135 -1.94 -10.38 -0.47
C LEU A 135 -0.93 -11.36 0.14
N ARG A 136 -0.71 -12.53 -0.50
CA ARG A 136 0.23 -13.55 0.01
C ARG A 136 1.66 -13.03 0.00
N VAL A 137 2.08 -12.46 -1.13
CA VAL A 137 3.41 -11.85 -1.26
C VAL A 137 3.56 -10.70 -0.27
N LEU A 138 2.52 -9.88 -0.11
CA LEU A 138 2.52 -8.78 0.83
C LEU A 138 2.73 -9.24 2.28
N PHE A 139 2.06 -10.32 2.67
CA PHE A 139 2.24 -10.97 3.96
C PHE A 139 3.64 -11.55 4.15
N VAL A 140 4.21 -12.20 3.13
CA VAL A 140 5.57 -12.74 3.20
C VAL A 140 6.59 -11.63 3.42
N ILE A 141 6.52 -10.55 2.63
CA ILE A 141 7.45 -9.42 2.78
C ILE A 141 7.28 -8.75 4.15
N GLY A 142 6.04 -8.50 4.59
CA GLY A 142 5.77 -7.94 5.91
C GLY A 142 6.31 -8.84 7.04
N THR A 143 6.18 -10.16 6.92
CA THR A 143 6.69 -11.12 7.89
C THR A 143 8.22 -11.13 7.94
N VAL A 144 8.91 -11.08 6.79
CA VAL A 144 10.38 -11.00 6.76
C VAL A 144 10.88 -9.73 7.47
N LEU A 145 10.27 -8.58 7.17
CA LEU A 145 10.58 -7.33 7.87
C LEU A 145 10.36 -7.47 9.38
N ALA A 146 9.22 -8.04 9.79
CA ALA A 146 8.89 -8.26 11.20
C ALA A 146 9.89 -9.17 11.92
N VAL A 147 10.32 -10.27 11.29
CA VAL A 147 11.24 -11.24 11.88
C VAL A 147 12.60 -10.60 12.12
N VAL A 148 13.13 -9.85 11.14
CA VAL A 148 14.42 -9.14 11.31
C VAL A 148 14.33 -8.08 12.40
N ALA A 149 13.25 -7.31 12.43
CA ALA A 149 13.04 -6.29 13.45
C ALA A 149 12.81 -6.89 14.85
N CYS A 150 12.10 -8.02 14.95
CA CYS A 150 11.90 -8.75 16.19
C CYS A 150 13.23 -9.35 16.71
N ALA A 151 13.98 -10.03 15.84
CA ALA A 151 15.28 -10.60 16.18
C ALA A 151 16.25 -9.53 16.70
N SER A 152 16.29 -8.36 16.06
CA SER A 152 17.10 -7.23 16.54
C SER A 152 16.61 -6.66 17.87
N SER A 153 15.31 -6.65 18.17
CA SER A 153 14.81 -6.24 19.50
C SER A 153 15.23 -7.25 20.58
N LEU A 154 15.07 -8.54 20.32
CA LEU A 154 15.43 -9.60 21.26
C LEU A 154 16.93 -9.65 21.52
N LEU A 155 17.75 -9.41 20.48
CA LEU A 155 19.20 -9.36 20.60
C LEU A 155 19.65 -8.15 21.44
N LEU A 156 19.02 -6.99 21.28
CA LEU A 156 19.28 -5.83 22.14
C LEU A 156 18.86 -6.10 23.60
N LEU A 157 17.71 -6.75 23.81
CA LEU A 157 17.25 -7.15 25.14
C LEU A 157 18.26 -8.11 25.80
N CYS A 158 18.72 -9.11 25.06
CA CYS A 158 19.73 -10.06 25.52
C CYS A 158 21.03 -9.36 25.93
N PHE A 159 21.53 -8.42 25.12
CA PHE A 159 22.74 -7.66 25.45
C PHE A 159 22.55 -6.75 26.67
N SER A 160 21.36 -6.16 26.81
CA SER A 160 21.06 -5.28 27.93
C SER A 160 20.93 -6.05 29.26
N LEU A 161 20.29 -7.22 29.25
CA LEU A 161 20.18 -8.10 30.42
C LEU A 161 21.55 -8.66 30.82
N ASN A 162 22.35 -9.11 29.85
CA ASN A 162 23.70 -9.62 30.11
C ASN A 162 24.74 -8.54 30.45
N SER A 163 24.35 -7.27 30.56
CA SER A 163 25.31 -6.15 30.67
C SER A 163 26.27 -6.26 31.86
N TRP A 164 25.81 -6.85 32.98
CA TRP A 164 26.59 -7.01 34.21
C TRP A 164 27.52 -8.23 34.25
N LYS A 165 27.41 -9.16 33.29
CA LYS A 165 28.24 -10.36 33.25
C LYS A 165 29.65 -10.05 32.76
N GLU A 166 30.67 -10.68 33.36
CA GLU A 166 32.05 -10.58 32.87
C GLU A 166 32.16 -11.09 31.42
N GLY A 167 32.79 -10.31 30.54
CA GLY A 167 32.89 -10.61 29.11
C GLY A 167 31.63 -10.31 28.28
N SER A 168 30.65 -9.58 28.84
CA SER A 168 29.46 -9.16 28.11
C SER A 168 29.80 -8.23 26.93
N PHE A 169 28.91 -8.20 25.93
CA PHE A 169 29.05 -7.28 24.79
C PHE A 169 29.14 -5.82 25.25
N TYR A 170 28.38 -5.43 26.29
CA TYR A 170 28.41 -4.07 26.86
C TYR A 170 29.70 -3.76 27.61
N GLY A 171 30.31 -4.76 28.25
CA GLY A 171 31.65 -4.64 28.82
C GLY A 171 32.72 -4.44 27.74
N LEU A 172 32.65 -5.17 26.62
CA LEU A 172 33.61 -5.08 25.52
C LEU A 172 33.63 -3.69 24.85
N ILE A 173 32.45 -3.09 24.68
CA ILE A 173 32.28 -1.76 24.07
C ILE A 173 32.42 -0.61 25.08
N GLY A 174 32.66 -0.90 26.36
CA GLY A 174 32.87 0.11 27.41
C GLY A 174 31.61 0.84 27.88
N ILE A 175 30.41 0.29 27.64
CA ILE A 175 29.15 0.86 28.15
C ILE A 175 28.97 0.53 29.64
N GLY A 176 29.38 -0.67 30.08
CA GLY A 176 29.21 -1.12 31.45
C GLY A 176 27.80 -1.63 31.77
N GLY A 177 27.52 -1.80 33.07
CA GLY A 177 26.25 -2.32 33.58
C GLY A 177 25.10 -1.33 33.45
N VAL A 178 23.93 -1.83 33.08
CA VAL A 178 22.72 -1.02 32.84
C VAL A 178 21.62 -1.39 33.83
N SER A 179 20.94 -0.40 34.39
CA SER A 179 19.82 -0.65 35.31
C SER A 179 18.59 -1.18 34.59
N TYR A 180 17.76 -1.99 35.25
CA TYR A 180 16.52 -2.51 34.65
C TYR A 180 15.62 -1.39 34.10
N GLY A 181 15.54 -0.25 34.80
CA GLY A 181 14.79 0.91 34.33
C GLY A 181 15.29 1.49 33.00
N GLN A 182 16.60 1.48 32.78
CA GLN A 182 17.20 1.85 31.49
C GLN A 182 16.98 0.77 30.43
N ILE A 183 16.95 -0.51 30.78
CA ILE A 183 16.63 -1.60 29.83
C ILE A 183 15.23 -1.40 29.25
N THR A 184 14.23 -1.17 30.11
CA THR A 184 12.85 -0.89 29.69
C THR A 184 12.77 0.29 28.72
N THR A 185 13.40 1.41 29.08
CA THR A 185 13.43 2.63 28.23
C THR A 185 14.25 2.42 26.94
N SER A 186 15.29 1.58 26.97
CA SER A 186 16.09 1.23 25.80
C SER A 186 15.27 0.45 24.78
N ILE A 187 14.47 -0.51 25.23
CA ILE A 187 13.57 -1.28 24.37
C ILE A 187 12.48 -0.37 23.81
N PHE A 188 11.90 0.54 24.62
CA PHE A 188 10.96 1.55 24.13
C PHE A 188 11.57 2.38 22.99
N LEU A 189 12.77 2.94 23.18
CA LEU A 189 13.44 3.75 22.17
C LEU A 189 13.75 2.93 20.91
N LYS A 190 14.27 1.71 21.08
CA LYS A 190 14.55 0.80 19.96
C LYS A 190 13.30 0.56 19.14
N VAL A 191 12.21 0.14 19.76
CA VAL A 191 10.96 -0.19 19.06
C VAL A 191 10.41 1.04 18.34
N ALA A 192 10.37 2.20 19.01
CA ALA A 192 9.90 3.44 18.40
C ALA A 192 10.72 3.85 17.16
N VAL A 193 12.06 3.80 17.24
CA VAL A 193 12.94 4.15 16.11
C VAL A 193 12.87 3.09 15.00
N SER A 194 12.91 1.81 15.37
CA SER A 194 12.85 0.67 14.45
C SER A 194 11.57 0.65 13.63
N ASP A 195 10.42 0.93 14.26
CA ASP A 195 9.12 0.99 13.58
C ASP A 195 9.13 2.08 12.52
N PHE A 196 9.67 3.26 12.82
CA PHE A 196 9.72 4.34 11.85
C PHE A 196 10.71 4.07 10.69
N LEU A 197 11.88 3.49 10.99
CA LEU A 197 12.83 3.07 9.94
C LEU A 197 12.26 1.96 9.04
N THR A 198 11.43 1.07 9.61
CA THR A 198 10.71 0.03 8.87
C THR A 198 9.76 0.63 7.83
N LEU A 199 9.12 1.75 8.14
CA LEU A 199 8.25 2.49 7.22
C LEU A 199 9.03 2.91 5.96
N PHE A 200 10.24 3.45 6.12
CA PHE A 200 11.07 3.86 4.97
C PHE A 200 11.50 2.66 4.11
N SER A 201 11.73 1.50 4.71
CA SER A 201 12.04 0.28 3.96
C SER A 201 10.82 -0.22 3.19
N ALA A 202 9.65 -0.22 3.83
CA ALA A 202 8.40 -0.67 3.24
C ALA A 202 7.96 0.20 2.05
N ARG A 203 8.21 1.52 2.11
CA ARG A 203 7.80 2.44 1.04
C ARG A 203 8.55 2.26 -0.28
N ALA A 204 9.78 1.76 -0.23
CA ALA A 204 10.63 1.61 -1.42
C ALA A 204 10.25 0.39 -2.28
N GLY A 205 9.33 -0.47 -1.80
CA GLY A 205 8.88 -1.65 -2.53
C GLY A 205 10.03 -2.61 -2.81
N GLU A 206 10.22 -2.97 -4.08
CA GLU A 206 11.26 -3.89 -4.54
C GLU A 206 12.68 -3.29 -4.46
N ASN A 207 12.77 -1.96 -4.48
CA ASN A 207 14.04 -1.27 -4.52
C ASN A 207 14.58 -1.01 -3.11
N TRP A 208 15.85 -0.62 -3.07
CA TRP A 208 16.49 -0.13 -1.86
C TRP A 208 15.84 1.17 -1.36
N PHE A 209 15.91 1.40 -0.05
CA PHE A 209 15.28 2.58 0.55
C PHE A 209 15.76 3.92 -0.05
N TRP A 210 17.00 3.99 -0.54
CA TRP A 210 17.58 5.21 -1.12
C TRP A 210 17.14 5.49 -2.57
N THR A 211 16.53 4.54 -3.26
CA THR A 211 16.12 4.73 -4.67
C THR A 211 14.95 5.72 -4.79
N SER A 212 14.09 5.79 -3.79
CA SER A 212 12.87 6.59 -3.81
C SER A 212 12.88 7.66 -2.72
N ARG A 213 12.96 8.92 -3.12
CA ARG A 213 12.91 10.05 -2.18
C ARG A 213 11.55 10.09 -1.46
N PRO A 214 11.50 10.13 -0.12
CA PRO A 214 10.25 10.28 0.62
C PRO A 214 9.65 11.68 0.40
N ALA A 215 8.33 11.80 0.53
CA ALA A 215 7.67 13.10 0.51
C ALA A 215 8.12 13.98 1.69
N PRO A 216 8.21 15.31 1.54
CA PRO A 216 8.64 16.21 2.61
C PRO A 216 7.74 16.12 3.84
N ILE A 217 6.44 15.89 3.66
CA ILE A 217 5.49 15.69 4.77
C ILE A 217 5.80 14.42 5.58
N LEU A 218 6.23 13.36 4.91
CA LEU A 218 6.62 12.10 5.55
C LEU A 218 7.94 12.28 6.32
N LEU A 219 8.90 12.99 5.74
CA LEU A 219 10.14 13.34 6.44
C LEU A 219 9.90 14.20 7.67
N ALA A 220 9.04 15.21 7.56
CA ALA A 220 8.71 16.09 8.69
C ALA A 220 7.99 15.34 9.81
N ALA A 221 6.98 14.54 9.48
CA ALA A 221 6.27 13.70 10.45
C ALA A 221 7.24 12.71 11.12
N GLY A 222 8.14 12.14 10.33
CA GLY A 222 9.18 11.23 10.80
C GLY A 222 10.19 11.83 11.75
N ALA A 223 10.76 12.96 11.36
CA ALA A 223 11.69 13.71 12.19
C ALA A 223 11.03 14.08 13.52
N LEU A 224 9.78 14.57 13.48
CA LEU A 224 9.03 14.91 14.69
C LEU A 224 8.80 13.69 15.58
N ALA A 225 8.37 12.56 15.01
CA ALA A 225 8.14 11.32 15.77
C ALA A 225 9.44 10.80 16.40
N LEU A 226 10.52 10.67 15.61
CA LEU A 226 11.82 10.20 16.07
C LEU A 226 12.43 11.11 17.15
N SER A 227 12.36 12.44 16.95
CA SER A 227 12.83 13.41 17.95
C SER A 227 12.02 13.30 19.23
N THR A 228 10.68 13.20 19.13
CA THR A 228 9.81 13.08 20.31
C THR A 228 10.08 11.78 21.05
N SER A 229 10.18 10.63 20.38
CA SER A 229 10.52 9.35 21.00
C SER A 229 11.89 9.39 21.70
N THR A 230 12.89 10.02 21.07
CA THR A 230 14.23 10.14 21.64
C THR A 230 14.23 11.04 22.87
N LEU A 231 13.57 12.20 22.82
CA LEU A 231 13.44 13.10 23.97
C LEU A 231 12.72 12.43 25.14
N VAL A 232 11.62 11.72 24.85
CA VAL A 232 10.88 10.97 25.86
C VAL A 232 11.76 9.89 26.50
N ALA A 233 12.57 9.17 25.72
CA ALA A 233 13.47 8.14 26.23
C ALA A 233 14.65 8.71 27.04
N CYS A 234 15.23 9.83 26.62
CA CYS A 234 16.35 10.47 27.33
C CYS A 234 15.91 11.05 28.68
N PHE A 235 14.80 11.80 28.69
CA PHE A 235 14.38 12.61 29.84
C PHE A 235 13.32 11.95 30.73
N TRP A 236 12.92 10.70 30.44
CA TRP A 236 11.91 9.98 31.21
C TRP A 236 12.16 10.07 32.73
N PRO A 237 11.17 10.45 33.54
CA PRO A 237 11.34 10.57 34.98
C PRO A 237 11.60 9.20 35.62
N ASN A 238 12.40 9.16 36.68
CA ASN A 238 12.54 7.95 37.49
C ASN A 238 11.17 7.66 38.13
N SER A 239 10.49 6.66 37.60
CA SER A 239 9.10 6.38 37.94
C SER A 239 8.83 4.89 37.80
N ARG A 240 7.73 4.43 38.41
CA ARG A 240 7.27 3.05 38.31
C ARG A 240 5.86 2.95 37.74
N PRO A 241 5.61 3.33 36.47
CA PRO A 241 4.32 3.11 35.85
C PRO A 241 4.01 1.62 35.86
N ASP A 242 2.80 1.24 36.27
CA ASP A 242 2.38 -0.16 36.41
C ASP A 242 3.29 -1.01 37.33
N GLY A 243 4.03 -0.38 38.25
CA GLY A 243 4.97 -1.07 39.15
C GLY A 243 6.33 -1.42 38.53
N ILE A 244 6.55 -1.07 37.26
CA ILE A 244 7.75 -1.44 36.50
C ILE A 244 8.79 -0.32 36.60
N PRO A 245 10.05 -0.60 36.98
CA PRO A 245 11.09 0.42 36.99
C PRO A 245 11.28 1.02 35.59
N THR A 246 11.22 2.35 35.50
CA THR A 246 11.54 3.08 34.28
C THR A 246 12.48 4.23 34.62
N LEU A 247 13.54 4.37 33.83
CA LEU A 247 14.55 5.39 34.05
C LEU A 247 14.97 5.99 32.70
N GLY A 248 15.03 7.32 32.64
CA GLY A 248 15.54 8.03 31.47
C GLY A 248 17.00 7.70 31.20
N LEU A 249 17.33 7.52 29.92
CA LEU A 249 18.65 7.05 29.50
C LEU A 249 19.79 8.03 29.83
N GLU A 250 19.50 9.33 29.95
CA GLU A 250 20.49 10.37 30.28
C GLU A 250 20.56 10.70 31.78
N ARG A 251 19.72 10.08 32.64
CA ARG A 251 19.69 10.42 34.07
C ARG A 251 20.75 9.69 34.89
N SER A 252 21.27 8.59 34.39
CA SER A 252 22.26 7.76 35.07
C SER A 252 23.26 7.24 34.06
N ALA A 253 24.50 7.03 34.49
CA ALA A 253 25.47 6.34 33.65
C ALA A 253 24.90 4.97 33.24
N PRO A 254 25.13 4.51 32.00
CA PRO A 254 25.93 5.12 30.94
C PRO A 254 25.15 6.07 29.99
N TYR A 255 25.64 7.30 29.83
CA TYR A 255 25.01 8.35 28.99
C TYR A 255 25.08 8.09 27.48
N ILE A 256 25.88 7.12 27.04
CA ILE A 256 26.05 6.79 25.62
C ILE A 256 24.93 5.90 25.05
N LEU A 257 24.05 5.36 25.91
CA LEU A 257 22.99 4.43 25.52
C LEU A 257 22.06 4.95 24.39
N PRO A 258 21.54 6.19 24.42
CA PRO A 258 20.67 6.68 23.35
C PRO A 258 21.35 6.66 21.98
N VAL A 259 22.62 7.09 21.93
CA VAL A 259 23.42 7.13 20.71
C VAL A 259 23.71 5.71 20.22
N PHE A 260 24.07 4.81 21.13
CA PHE A 260 24.28 3.40 20.81
C PHE A 260 23.02 2.77 20.20
N ILE A 261 21.85 2.98 20.80
CA ILE A 261 20.57 2.45 20.31
C ILE A 261 20.25 3.02 18.92
N TRP A 262 20.50 4.30 18.67
CA TRP A 262 20.32 4.91 17.36
C TRP A 262 21.21 4.27 16.29
N VAL A 263 22.50 4.12 16.57
CA VAL A 263 23.46 3.46 15.66
C VAL A 263 23.05 2.01 15.41
N TYR A 264 22.66 1.30 16.47
CA TYR A 264 22.17 -0.07 16.40
C TYR A 264 20.93 -0.19 15.49
N CYS A 265 19.95 0.71 15.65
CA CYS A 265 18.76 0.77 14.81
C CYS A 265 19.09 1.05 13.34
N LEU A 266 20.03 1.95 13.06
CA LEU A 266 20.45 2.25 11.69
C LEU A 266 21.14 1.07 11.00
N VAL A 267 22.00 0.34 11.72
CA VAL A 267 22.66 -0.87 11.20
C VAL A 267 21.63 -1.94 10.88
N TRP A 268 20.73 -2.24 11.82
CA TRP A 268 19.68 -3.24 11.61
C TRP A 268 18.66 -2.84 10.56
N TRP A 269 18.39 -1.54 10.41
CA TRP A 269 17.55 -1.03 9.34
C TRP A 269 18.13 -1.34 7.94
N VAL A 270 19.44 -1.17 7.74
CA VAL A 270 20.09 -1.54 6.48
C VAL A 270 20.01 -3.05 6.22
N ILE A 271 20.24 -3.87 7.26
CA ILE A 271 20.10 -5.33 7.16
C ILE A 271 18.66 -5.72 6.81
N GLN A 272 17.69 -5.07 7.43
CA GLN A 272 16.27 -5.30 7.18
C GLN A 272 15.86 -4.90 5.76
N ASP A 273 16.34 -3.76 5.25
CA ASP A 273 16.09 -3.35 3.86
C ASP A 273 16.73 -4.32 2.86
N ALA A 274 17.95 -4.81 3.15
CA ALA A 274 18.61 -5.83 2.35
C ALA A 274 17.79 -7.14 2.32
N ALA A 275 17.34 -7.63 3.48
CA ALA A 275 16.51 -8.84 3.58
C ALA A 275 15.23 -8.72 2.75
N LYS A 276 14.57 -7.56 2.79
CA LYS A 276 13.41 -7.24 1.95
C LYS A 276 13.74 -7.31 0.46
N VAL A 277 14.81 -6.63 0.02
CA VAL A 277 15.23 -6.61 -1.41
C VAL A 277 15.57 -8.01 -1.90
N TYR A 278 16.30 -8.81 -1.11
CA TYR A 278 16.61 -10.19 -1.46
C TYR A 278 15.36 -11.07 -1.52
N THR A 279 14.40 -10.87 -0.63
CA THR A 279 13.12 -11.59 -0.68
C THR A 279 12.35 -11.27 -1.96
N TYR A 280 12.27 -10.00 -2.37
CA TYR A 280 11.66 -9.65 -3.65
C TYR A 280 12.38 -10.31 -4.84
N LYS A 281 13.72 -10.31 -4.86
CA LYS A 281 14.49 -11.00 -5.90
C LYS A 281 14.22 -12.50 -5.93
N PHE A 282 14.13 -13.12 -4.76
CA PHE A 282 13.82 -14.54 -4.62
C PHE A 282 12.42 -14.87 -5.14
N LEU A 283 11.40 -14.11 -4.72
CA LEU A 283 10.02 -14.30 -5.18
C LEU A 283 9.89 -14.15 -6.69
N LYS A 284 10.60 -13.19 -7.27
CA LYS A 284 10.66 -12.97 -8.73
C LYS A 284 11.37 -14.11 -9.45
N HIS A 285 12.48 -14.60 -8.93
CA HIS A 285 13.26 -15.66 -9.55
C HIS A 285 12.51 -17.00 -9.59
N PHE A 286 11.85 -17.36 -8.50
CA PHE A 286 11.12 -18.64 -8.39
C PHE A 286 9.62 -18.53 -8.74
N ASN A 287 9.15 -17.36 -9.19
CA ASN A 287 7.74 -17.04 -9.45
C ASN A 287 6.80 -17.51 -8.32
N VAL A 288 7.21 -17.34 -7.07
CA VAL A 288 6.45 -17.83 -5.92
C VAL A 288 5.15 -17.03 -5.83
N PHE A 289 4.03 -17.72 -5.66
CA PHE A 289 2.68 -17.12 -5.67
C PHE A 289 2.36 -16.33 -6.95
N GLN A 290 2.91 -16.75 -8.09
CA GLN A 290 2.65 -16.09 -9.39
C GLN A 290 3.02 -14.61 -9.35
N TYR A 291 4.11 -14.26 -8.63
CA TYR A 291 4.57 -12.88 -8.50
C TYR A 291 4.77 -12.21 -9.86
N ASN A 292 5.34 -12.91 -10.83
CA ASN A 292 5.62 -12.38 -12.16
C ASN A 292 4.36 -12.19 -13.00
N ASP A 293 3.28 -12.91 -12.67
CA ASP A 293 2.00 -12.82 -13.36
C ASP A 293 1.08 -11.75 -12.74
N THR A 294 1.49 -11.14 -11.61
CA THR A 294 0.74 -10.04 -11.00
C THR A 294 0.72 -8.81 -11.92
N GLY A 295 -0.42 -8.56 -12.55
CA GLY A 295 -0.61 -7.46 -13.50
C GLY A 295 -0.49 -7.84 -14.98
N MET A 296 -0.32 -9.13 -15.27
CA MET A 296 -0.61 -9.69 -16.59
C MET A 296 -2.11 -10.01 -16.61
N VAL A 297 -2.86 -9.39 -17.54
CA VAL A 297 -4.21 -9.87 -17.85
C VAL A 297 -4.04 -11.32 -18.32
N PRO A 298 -4.72 -12.32 -17.72
CA PRO A 298 -4.56 -13.71 -18.15
C PRO A 298 -4.88 -13.80 -19.64
N ASN A 299 -3.83 -14.08 -20.43
CA ASN A 299 -3.82 -14.30 -21.88
C ASN A 299 -5.13 -13.91 -22.59
N HIS A 300 -5.40 -12.61 -22.74
CA HIS A 300 -6.27 -12.21 -23.83
C HIS A 300 -5.45 -12.43 -25.13
N PRO A 301 -5.98 -13.10 -26.16
CA PRO A 301 -5.24 -13.43 -27.39
C PRO A 301 -4.49 -12.24 -28.02
N SER A 302 -4.97 -11.02 -27.77
CA SER A 302 -4.35 -9.77 -28.19
C SER A 302 -2.96 -9.49 -27.58
N HIS A 303 -2.65 -9.97 -26.36
CA HIS A 303 -1.33 -9.76 -25.76
C HIS A 303 -0.26 -10.67 -26.39
N GLN A 304 -0.62 -11.92 -26.71
CA GLN A 304 0.23 -12.83 -27.48
C GLN A 304 0.50 -12.23 -28.86
N MET A 305 -0.54 -11.74 -29.54
CA MET A 305 -0.41 -11.08 -30.84
C MET A 305 0.44 -9.81 -30.78
N LEU A 306 0.40 -9.02 -29.70
CA LEU A 306 1.24 -7.84 -29.54
C LEU A 306 2.72 -8.20 -29.28
N LEU A 307 2.98 -9.22 -28.46
CA LEU A 307 4.33 -9.73 -28.26
C LEU A 307 4.89 -10.33 -29.55
N ASP A 308 4.10 -11.14 -30.26
CA ASP A 308 4.46 -11.73 -31.54
C ASP A 308 4.69 -10.64 -32.61
N ALA A 309 3.86 -9.58 -32.63
CA ALA A 309 4.06 -8.43 -33.51
C ALA A 309 5.34 -7.63 -33.16
N GLN A 310 5.66 -7.47 -31.87
CA GLN A 310 6.90 -6.82 -31.44
C GLN A 310 8.14 -7.65 -31.76
N HIS A 311 8.06 -8.98 -31.61
CA HIS A 311 9.10 -9.91 -32.00
C HIS A 311 9.29 -9.94 -33.52
N ALA A 312 8.19 -9.96 -34.29
CA ALA A 312 8.21 -9.86 -35.75
C ALA A 312 8.81 -8.53 -36.23
N HIS A 313 8.48 -7.41 -35.58
CA HIS A 313 9.05 -6.09 -35.92
C HIS A 313 10.55 -6.01 -35.60
N LYS A 314 11.01 -6.57 -34.46
CA LYS A 314 12.44 -6.65 -34.13
C LYS A 314 13.21 -7.52 -35.13
N ASN A 315 12.63 -8.65 -35.54
CA ASN A 315 13.24 -9.52 -36.54
C ASN A 315 13.26 -8.88 -37.93
N ALA A 316 12.20 -8.17 -38.33
CA ALA A 316 12.15 -7.42 -39.59
C ALA A 316 13.18 -6.29 -39.63
N PHE A 317 13.42 -5.60 -38.51
CA PHE A 317 14.44 -4.55 -38.40
C PHE A 317 15.88 -5.12 -38.37
N SER A 318 16.04 -6.36 -37.91
CA SER A 318 17.31 -7.09 -37.99
C SER A 318 17.60 -7.58 -39.42
N VAL A 319 16.57 -7.99 -40.17
CA VAL A 319 16.70 -8.45 -41.56
C VAL A 319 16.95 -7.27 -42.51
N SER A 320 16.35 -6.09 -42.28
CA SER A 320 16.60 -4.90 -43.12
C SER A 320 18.01 -4.33 -42.96
N LYS A 321 18.66 -4.53 -41.81
CA LYS A 321 20.07 -4.16 -41.59
C LYS A 321 21.08 -5.10 -42.28
N VAL A 322 20.68 -6.31 -42.67
CA VAL A 322 21.57 -7.28 -43.34
C VAL A 322 21.59 -7.07 -44.86
N ASN A 323 20.60 -6.38 -45.44
CA ASN A 323 20.46 -6.21 -46.90
C ASN A 323 20.89 -4.84 -47.46
N THR A 324 21.55 -3.98 -46.69
CA THR A 324 22.14 -2.73 -47.18
C THR A 324 23.66 -2.82 -47.33
N HIS A 325 24.14 -3.79 -48.10
CA HIS A 325 25.44 -3.69 -48.77
C HIS A 325 25.22 -3.27 -50.22
N VAL A 326 25.16 -1.95 -50.45
CA VAL A 326 25.13 -1.37 -51.78
C VAL A 326 26.53 -1.47 -52.38
N HIS A 327 26.63 -2.10 -53.56
CA HIS A 327 27.83 -2.17 -54.39
C HIS A 327 28.38 -0.77 -54.69
N PHE A 328 29.65 -0.52 -54.31
CA PHE A 328 30.40 0.65 -54.76
C PHE A 328 30.82 0.46 -56.23
N GLY A 329 30.29 1.31 -57.11
CA GLY A 329 30.80 1.56 -58.46
C GLY A 329 31.69 2.81 -58.50
N ASN A 330 32.74 2.73 -59.31
CA ASN A 330 33.93 3.58 -59.47
C ASN A 330 33.72 5.12 -59.51
N PRO A 331 34.77 5.93 -59.21
CA PRO A 331 34.70 7.38 -59.13
C PRO A 331 35.00 8.05 -60.48
N GLY A 332 34.22 9.08 -60.83
CA GLY A 332 34.50 9.89 -62.00
C GLY A 332 33.55 11.07 -62.16
N ASN A 333 34.14 12.26 -62.09
CA ASN A 333 33.68 13.54 -62.64
C ASN A 333 32.73 14.48 -61.85
N ILE A 334 33.35 15.59 -61.42
CA ILE A 334 33.07 16.99 -61.81
C ILE A 334 31.94 17.75 -61.08
N ALA A 335 32.41 18.80 -60.39
CA ALA A 335 31.87 20.18 -60.27
C ALA A 335 30.74 20.54 -59.28
N SER A 336 31.16 21.39 -58.33
CA SER A 336 30.67 22.76 -58.10
C SER A 336 29.26 22.99 -57.57
N GLY A 337 29.17 23.64 -56.39
CA GLY A 337 28.04 24.54 -56.11
C GLY A 337 27.65 24.75 -54.65
N GLN A 338 28.27 25.75 -54.03
CA GLN A 338 27.72 26.69 -53.04
C GLN A 338 27.34 26.25 -51.60
N LEU A 339 28.13 26.82 -50.70
CA LEU A 339 27.86 27.27 -49.33
C LEU A 339 26.43 27.80 -49.06
N PHE A 340 25.90 27.48 -47.87
CA PHE A 340 25.40 28.49 -46.92
C PHE A 340 25.33 27.91 -45.50
N ASP A 341 26.04 28.55 -44.56
CA ASP A 341 25.91 28.42 -43.11
C ASP A 341 24.60 29.07 -42.62
N THR A 342 23.96 28.51 -41.58
CA THR A 342 23.75 29.14 -40.25
C THR A 342 22.55 28.55 -39.46
N HIS A 343 22.82 28.38 -38.17
CA HIS A 343 21.97 28.02 -37.02
C HIS A 343 20.45 28.31 -37.05
N ALA A 344 19.62 27.31 -36.70
CA ALA A 344 18.43 27.45 -35.83
C ALA A 344 17.82 26.07 -35.42
N SER A 345 17.32 25.99 -34.18
CA SER A 345 16.72 24.84 -33.47
C SER A 345 15.65 24.02 -34.22
N PRO A 346 15.50 22.70 -33.95
CA PRO A 346 14.43 21.90 -34.54
C PRO A 346 13.15 21.95 -33.68
N THR A 347 12.19 22.76 -34.10
CA THR A 347 10.77 22.55 -33.81
C THR A 347 10.06 22.28 -35.15
N HIS A 348 9.01 21.44 -35.14
CA HIS A 348 8.20 21.05 -36.31
C HIS A 348 8.73 19.98 -37.27
N HIS A 349 9.02 18.76 -36.79
CA HIS A 349 8.98 17.58 -37.69
C HIS A 349 8.36 16.28 -37.16
N SER A 350 7.81 16.26 -35.94
CA SER A 350 7.18 15.03 -35.40
C SER A 350 5.65 15.02 -35.42
N ARG A 351 4.99 16.03 -36.03
CA ARG A 351 3.52 16.13 -36.07
C ARG A 351 2.88 15.63 -37.38
N LYS A 352 3.64 15.54 -38.47
CA LYS A 352 3.09 15.14 -39.79
C LYS A 352 3.11 13.63 -40.07
N VAL A 353 3.73 12.81 -39.22
CA VAL A 353 3.76 11.35 -39.44
C VAL A 353 2.57 10.63 -38.78
N TYR A 354 1.91 11.23 -37.79
CA TYR A 354 0.72 10.64 -37.15
C TYR A 354 -0.61 11.05 -37.79
N GLU A 355 -0.65 12.16 -38.54
CA GLU A 355 -1.89 12.62 -39.20
C GLU A 355 -2.13 11.94 -40.56
N GLN A 356 -1.13 11.25 -41.14
CA GLN A 356 -1.23 10.61 -42.46
C GLN A 356 -1.72 9.15 -42.40
N GLN A 357 -1.65 8.49 -41.24
CA GLN A 357 -2.16 7.12 -41.04
C GLN A 357 -3.58 7.07 -40.46
N ALA A 358 -4.14 8.19 -40.01
CA ALA A 358 -5.51 8.28 -39.50
C ALA A 358 -6.54 8.68 -40.58
N SER A 359 -6.11 9.07 -41.79
CA SER A 359 -6.97 9.54 -42.87
C SER A 359 -7.26 8.51 -43.97
N GLU A 360 -6.76 7.28 -43.91
CA GLU A 360 -6.98 6.26 -44.95
C GLU A 360 -8.15 5.29 -44.68
N ASN A 361 -8.89 5.42 -43.57
CA ASN A 361 -10.04 4.55 -43.25
C ASN A 361 -11.40 5.27 -43.26
N LEU A 362 -11.53 6.38 -43.96
CA LEU A 362 -12.79 7.09 -44.14
C LEU A 362 -13.02 7.41 -45.62
N SER A 363 -13.72 6.52 -46.33
CA SER A 363 -14.51 6.91 -47.50
C SER A 363 -15.93 6.32 -47.43
N PRO A 364 -16.95 7.11 -47.80
CA PRO A 364 -18.36 6.78 -47.63
C PRO A 364 -18.89 5.94 -48.80
N ASN A 365 -19.96 5.18 -48.54
CA ASN A 365 -20.73 4.33 -49.47
C ASN A 365 -20.15 2.94 -49.77
N GLY A 366 -20.73 1.93 -49.11
CA GLY A 366 -20.55 0.52 -49.45
C GLY A 366 -21.78 -0.27 -48.99
N ILE A 367 -22.60 -0.64 -49.96
CA ILE A 367 -23.92 -1.29 -49.86
C ILE A 367 -23.80 -2.72 -49.30
N TYR A 368 -24.73 -3.09 -48.43
CA TYR A 368 -24.96 -4.46 -47.97
C TYR A 368 -25.28 -5.38 -49.15
N HIS A 369 -24.54 -6.48 -49.29
CA HIS A 369 -25.02 -7.66 -49.99
C HIS A 369 -24.72 -8.91 -49.17
N GLY A 370 -25.79 -9.53 -48.69
CA GLY A 370 -25.79 -10.88 -48.15
C GLY A 370 -25.64 -11.91 -49.26
N SER A 371 -25.14 -13.08 -48.86
CA SER A 371 -25.13 -14.31 -49.64
C SER A 371 -25.65 -15.42 -48.74
N GLU A 372 -26.94 -15.76 -48.90
CA GLU A 372 -27.51 -17.02 -48.44
C GLU A 372 -27.10 -18.18 -49.36
N ALA A 373 -26.90 -19.36 -48.75
CA ALA A 373 -27.07 -20.69 -49.32
C ALA A 373 -26.86 -21.70 -48.17
N HIS A 374 -27.73 -22.67 -47.82
CA HIS A 374 -28.97 -23.17 -48.40
C HIS A 374 -29.70 -24.04 -47.35
N LYS A 375 -31.02 -23.83 -47.22
CA LYS A 375 -32.16 -24.76 -46.98
C LYS A 375 -31.96 -26.04 -46.14
N PHE A 376 -32.84 -26.24 -45.14
CA PHE A 376 -33.80 -27.37 -45.14
C PHE A 376 -35.05 -27.10 -44.25
N VAL A 377 -36.19 -26.99 -44.94
CA VAL A 377 -37.58 -27.43 -44.65
C VAL A 377 -38.36 -26.92 -43.42
N SER A 378 -39.52 -26.37 -43.77
CA SER A 378 -40.69 -25.96 -42.98
C SER A 378 -41.61 -27.14 -42.62
N ALA A 379 -42.25 -27.08 -41.45
CA ALA A 379 -43.64 -27.51 -41.28
C ALA A 379 -44.27 -26.87 -40.02
N SER A 380 -45.35 -26.12 -40.24
CA SER A 380 -46.29 -25.62 -39.22
C SER A 380 -47.23 -26.73 -38.73
N ALA A 381 -47.66 -26.67 -37.46
CA ALA A 381 -49.07 -26.69 -37.01
C ALA A 381 -49.29 -27.35 -35.61
N LEU A 382 -50.03 -26.61 -34.77
CA LEU A 382 -51.09 -27.02 -33.84
C LEU A 382 -50.85 -28.10 -32.75
N GLY A 383 -51.02 -27.67 -31.50
CA GLY A 383 -51.98 -28.28 -30.56
C GLY A 383 -51.47 -29.25 -29.50
N GLY A 384 -51.68 -28.90 -28.22
CA GLY A 384 -52.30 -29.82 -27.25
C GLY A 384 -51.45 -30.50 -26.16
N VAL A 385 -51.52 -29.95 -24.94
CA VAL A 385 -51.85 -30.59 -23.64
C VAL A 385 -50.97 -31.73 -23.04
N SER A 386 -50.55 -31.49 -21.78
CA SER A 386 -50.23 -32.43 -20.65
C SER A 386 -48.99 -33.34 -20.78
N THR A 387 -48.17 -33.68 -19.77
CA THR A 387 -48.30 -33.78 -18.29
C THR A 387 -46.89 -34.06 -17.68
N SER A 388 -46.63 -33.64 -16.42
CA SER A 388 -45.79 -34.27 -15.35
C SER A 388 -44.33 -34.70 -15.66
N THR A 389 -43.27 -34.57 -14.84
CA THR A 389 -43.06 -34.46 -13.38
C THR A 389 -41.54 -34.40 -13.09
N GLY A 390 -41.11 -33.59 -12.10
CA GLY A 390 -39.91 -33.78 -11.24
C GLY A 390 -38.50 -33.65 -11.87
N THR A 391 -37.43 -33.13 -11.24
CA THR A 391 -37.17 -32.70 -9.86
C THR A 391 -35.83 -31.91 -9.82
N ALA A 392 -35.78 -30.83 -9.03
CA ALA A 392 -34.67 -30.15 -8.30
C ALA A 392 -33.23 -30.07 -8.90
N ALA A 393 -32.63 -28.89 -9.13
CA ALA A 393 -32.12 -27.84 -8.21
C ALA A 393 -30.78 -28.21 -7.51
N GLY A 394 -29.78 -27.32 -7.33
CA GLY A 394 -29.70 -25.88 -7.62
C GLY A 394 -28.32 -25.29 -7.33
N SER A 395 -28.06 -24.12 -7.92
CA SER A 395 -26.88 -23.27 -7.72
C SER A 395 -27.14 -22.22 -6.62
N SER A 396 -26.27 -22.12 -5.62
CA SER A 396 -26.40 -21.16 -4.52
C SER A 396 -25.74 -19.81 -4.82
N GLY A 397 -26.54 -18.79 -5.13
CA GLY A 397 -26.17 -17.37 -5.03
C GLY A 397 -26.72 -16.78 -3.72
N LYS A 398 -25.88 -16.06 -2.95
CA LYS A 398 -26.27 -15.38 -1.70
C LYS A 398 -27.16 -14.16 -1.96
N PRO A 399 -28.17 -13.85 -1.13
CA PRO A 399 -29.00 -12.66 -1.29
C PRO A 399 -28.44 -11.47 -0.48
N ARG A 400 -28.62 -10.24 -0.97
CA ARG A 400 -28.47 -9.02 -0.16
C ARG A 400 -29.65 -8.07 -0.38
N LYS A 401 -30.12 -7.53 0.75
CA LYS A 401 -31.41 -6.87 1.02
C LYS A 401 -31.75 -5.72 0.07
N GLN A 402 -32.95 -5.76 -0.51
CA GLN A 402 -33.62 -4.64 -1.18
C GLN A 402 -34.38 -3.82 -0.13
N TYR A 403 -34.13 -2.51 -0.08
CA TYR A 403 -35.06 -1.55 0.52
C TYR A 403 -36.00 -1.07 -0.58
N ALA A 404 -37.31 -1.35 -0.43
CA ALA A 404 -38.34 -0.90 -1.34
C ALA A 404 -38.75 0.55 -0.99
N TYR A 405 -38.56 1.47 -1.94
CA TYR A 405 -39.26 2.76 -1.94
C TYR A 405 -40.53 2.61 -2.79
N SER A 406 -41.68 2.80 -2.16
CA SER A 406 -43.01 2.84 -2.79
C SER A 406 -43.29 4.26 -3.27
N ASN A 407 -43.43 4.45 -4.59
CA ASN A 407 -43.90 5.70 -5.19
C ASN A 407 -45.44 5.73 -5.17
N GLY A 408 -46.01 6.66 -4.40
CA GLY A 408 -47.42 7.06 -4.49
C GLY A 408 -47.51 8.47 -5.07
N VAL A 409 -48.26 8.62 -6.17
CA VAL A 409 -48.57 9.88 -6.85
C VAL A 409 -49.82 10.50 -6.22
N HIS A 410 -49.76 11.74 -5.72
CA HIS A 410 -50.93 12.63 -5.70
C HIS A 410 -50.59 14.12 -5.66
N ASN A 411 -51.37 14.89 -6.43
CA ASN A 411 -51.29 16.32 -6.70
C ASN A 411 -51.74 17.20 -5.53
N GLY A 412 -51.15 18.41 -5.43
CA GLY A 412 -51.91 19.67 -5.36
C GLY A 412 -52.35 20.24 -3.99
N ASN A 413 -51.71 21.35 -3.62
CA ASN A 413 -52.20 22.52 -2.86
C ASN A 413 -52.73 22.39 -1.42
N GLY A 414 -52.05 23.09 -0.50
CA GLY A 414 -52.61 23.55 0.79
C GLY A 414 -51.51 23.91 1.80
N GLY A 415 -51.48 25.15 2.29
CA GLY A 415 -50.45 25.72 3.17
C GLY A 415 -50.28 25.05 4.56
N PRO A 416 -49.30 25.50 5.37
CA PRO A 416 -48.82 24.74 6.53
C PRO A 416 -49.69 24.99 7.77
N PRO A 417 -50.00 23.95 8.57
CA PRO A 417 -50.37 24.13 9.95
C PRO A 417 -49.18 23.90 10.88
N ILE A 418 -48.89 24.93 11.68
CA ILE A 418 -48.08 24.91 12.90
C ILE A 418 -48.85 24.14 13.99
N LEU A 419 -48.14 23.42 14.88
CA LEU A 419 -48.40 23.14 16.32
C LEU A 419 -47.69 21.82 16.76
N PRO A 420 -47.46 21.55 18.06
CA PRO A 420 -46.95 22.40 19.14
C PRO A 420 -45.78 21.75 19.93
N TYR A 421 -45.00 22.58 20.64
CA TYR A 421 -44.06 22.18 21.70
C TYR A 421 -44.80 21.78 22.99
N PRO A 422 -44.24 20.89 23.84
CA PRO A 422 -44.48 20.91 25.27
C PRO A 422 -43.29 21.53 26.04
N ALA A 423 -43.65 22.25 27.09
CA ALA A 423 -42.82 23.10 27.92
C ALA A 423 -42.00 22.33 28.99
N ASN A 424 -40.93 22.99 29.43
CA ASN A 424 -40.14 22.68 30.62
C ASN A 424 -40.96 22.78 31.92
N THR A 425 -40.68 21.91 32.88
CA THR A 425 -40.63 22.28 34.32
C THR A 425 -39.47 21.56 35.02
N HIS A 426 -38.80 22.33 35.86
CA HIS A 426 -37.64 22.03 36.68
C HIS A 426 -37.92 20.96 37.76
N THR A 427 -36.91 20.15 38.12
CA THR A 427 -36.13 20.20 39.39
C THR A 427 -35.37 18.89 39.64
N ALA A 428 -34.12 19.00 40.06
CA ALA A 428 -33.37 18.03 40.88
C ALA A 428 -33.09 18.72 42.24
N PRO A 429 -32.50 18.08 43.27
CA PRO A 429 -32.26 16.66 43.56
C PRO A 429 -32.86 16.25 44.93
N ASP A 430 -32.82 14.97 45.32
CA ASP A 430 -32.67 14.64 46.76
C ASP A 430 -32.11 13.24 47.05
N VAL A 431 -31.31 13.25 48.11
CA VAL A 431 -30.50 12.18 48.70
C VAL A 431 -31.37 11.20 49.48
N ALA A 432 -31.14 9.89 49.33
CA ALA A 432 -31.56 8.93 50.36
C ALA A 432 -30.69 7.66 50.36
N LEU A 433 -29.96 7.54 51.48
CA LEU A 433 -29.27 6.38 52.02
C LEU A 433 -30.11 5.08 51.96
N LYS A 434 -29.47 3.95 51.66
CA LYS A 434 -29.85 2.65 52.22
C LYS A 434 -28.61 1.81 52.57
N LYS A 435 -28.39 1.70 53.89
CA LYS A 435 -27.61 0.65 54.56
C LYS A 435 -28.45 -0.63 54.69
N GLY A 436 -27.78 -1.77 54.80
CA GLY A 436 -28.28 -3.09 55.22
C GLY A 436 -27.94 -4.15 54.17
N GLU A 437 -27.10 -5.16 54.40
CA GLU A 437 -26.41 -5.69 55.59
C GLU A 437 -24.95 -6.01 55.25
#